data_AF-A0A699KI98-F1
#
_entry.id   AF-A0A699KI98-F1
#
_cell.length_a   1.000
_cell.length_b   1.000
_cell.length_c   1.000
_cell.angle_alpha   90.00
_cell.angle_beta   90.00
_cell.angle_gamma   90.00
#
_symmetry.space_group_name_H-M   'P 1'
#
loop_
_entity.id
_entity.type
_entity.pdbx_description
1 polymer ?
#
loop_
_entity_poly.entity_id
_entity_poly.type
_entity_poly.pdbx_seq_one_letter_code
_entity_poly.pdbx_strand_id
1 'polypeptide(L)' 'TNGDKWHKAERTSGKFCRQFKLPVNADMENITTQLEDGELKISVKRMAHERKQSKVIDIIEQGRSSDDVKTIKATA' A
#
# COMPACT_ATOMS: atom_id res chain seq x y z
N THR A 1 35.83 -32.07 -15.91
CA THR A 1 34.43 -31.66 -15.73
C THR A 1 33.93 -32.15 -14.37
N ASN A 2 34.47 -31.60 -13.27
CA ASN A 2 34.01 -31.96 -11.93
C ASN A 2 33.06 -30.86 -11.45
N GLY A 3 31.76 -31.07 -11.67
CA GLY A 3 30.71 -30.21 -11.15
C GLY A 3 30.23 -30.70 -9.79
N ASP A 4 29.82 -29.76 -8.95
CA ASP A 4 29.28 -30.03 -7.61
C ASP A 4 28.14 -31.07 -7.66
N LYS A 5 28.25 -32.15 -6.87
CA LYS A 5 27.26 -33.22 -6.78
C LYS A 5 26.43 -33.06 -5.52
N TRP A 6 25.23 -32.50 -5.65
CA TRP A 6 24.30 -32.30 -4.54
C TRP A 6 23.40 -33.52 -4.35
N HIS A 7 23.20 -33.95 -3.10
CA HIS A 7 22.20 -34.97 -2.75
C HIS A 7 20.77 -34.39 -2.77
N LYS A 8 20.62 -33.11 -2.39
CA LYS A 8 19.37 -32.36 -2.44
C LYS A 8 19.63 -30.86 -2.44
N ALA A 9 18.89 -30.10 -3.24
CA ALA A 9 18.95 -28.64 -3.29
C ALA A 9 17.52 -28.09 -3.17
N GLU A 10 17.23 -27.45 -2.02
CA GLU A 10 15.86 -27.04 -1.67
C GLU A 10 15.66 -25.52 -1.75
N ARG A 11 16.72 -24.74 -1.53
CA ARG A 11 16.66 -23.28 -1.48
C ARG A 11 16.84 -22.73 -2.88
N THR A 12 15.86 -21.98 -3.35
CA THR A 12 15.99 -21.17 -4.56
C THR A 12 16.65 -19.84 -4.23
N SER A 13 17.73 -19.54 -4.93
CA SER A 13 18.33 -18.22 -5.01
C SER A 13 18.37 -17.81 -6.47
N GLY A 14 18.23 -16.51 -6.73
CA GLY A 14 18.14 -16.02 -8.09
C GLY A 14 18.01 -14.50 -8.13
N LYS A 15 18.01 -13.95 -9.34
CA LYS A 15 17.83 -12.52 -9.55
C LYS A 15 16.37 -12.15 -9.29
N PHE A 16 16.13 -11.07 -8.56
CA PHE A 16 14.79 -10.55 -8.31
C PHE A 16 14.77 -9.02 -8.42
N CYS A 17 13.62 -8.47 -8.80
CA CYS A 17 13.36 -7.03 -8.82
C CYS A 17 11.94 -6.78 -8.29
N ARG A 18 11.79 -5.78 -7.42
CA ARG A 18 10.49 -5.31 -6.90
C ARG A 18 10.43 -3.80 -7.06
N GLN A 19 9.30 -3.31 -7.55
CA GLN A 19 9.07 -1.89 -7.78
C GLN A 19 7.85 -1.45 -6.99
N PHE A 20 7.95 -0.27 -6.38
CA PHE A 20 6.89 0.30 -5.56
C PHE A 20 6.57 1.70 -6.08
N LYS A 21 5.29 2.03 -6.17
CA LYS A 21 4.85 3.41 -6.44
C LYS A 21 4.74 4.15 -5.11
N LEU A 22 5.61 5.13 -4.90
CA LEU A 22 5.60 5.95 -3.71
C LEU A 22 4.53 7.06 -3.81
N PRO A 23 3.98 7.50 -2.67
CA PRO A 23 3.09 8.65 -2.66
C PRO A 23 3.85 9.93 -3.04
N VAL A 24 3.11 10.93 -3.53
CA VAL A 24 3.69 12.24 -3.95
C VAL A 24 4.46 12.94 -2.83
N ASN A 25 4.09 12.71 -1.56
CA ASN A 25 4.75 13.32 -0.41
C ASN A 25 5.86 12.45 0.20
N ALA A 26 6.39 11.47 -0.54
CA ALA A 26 7.59 10.77 -0.13
C ALA A 26 8.81 11.70 -0.22
N ASP A 27 9.67 11.64 0.78
CA ASP A 27 10.98 12.30 0.76
C ASP A 27 11.97 11.38 0.04
N MET A 28 12.23 11.68 -1.23
CA MET A 28 13.07 10.87 -2.10
C MET A 28 14.57 11.10 -1.86
N GLU A 29 14.94 12.22 -1.24
CA GLU A 29 16.34 12.56 -0.96
C GLU A 29 16.86 11.80 0.27
N ASN A 30 15.96 11.50 1.23
CA ASN A 30 16.32 10.89 2.52
C ASN A 30 15.86 9.42 2.65
N ILE A 31 15.94 8.63 1.58
CA ILE A 31 15.71 7.19 1.65
C ILE A 31 16.92 6.52 2.33
N THR A 32 16.64 5.67 3.32
CA THR A 32 17.68 4.94 4.06
C THR A 32 17.44 3.43 3.96
N THR A 33 18.52 2.65 4.01
CA THR A 33 18.47 1.19 3.87
C THR A 33 19.39 0.51 4.88
N GLN A 34 19.01 -0.69 5.33
CA GLN A 34 19.78 -1.55 6.21
C GLN A 34 19.61 -3.01 5.77
N LEU A 35 20.69 -3.79 5.76
CA LEU A 35 20.68 -5.23 5.46
C LEU A 35 21.35 -5.97 6.63
N GLU A 36 20.54 -6.61 7.46
CA GLU A 36 20.99 -7.32 8.65
C GLU A 36 20.26 -8.66 8.72
N ASP A 37 20.97 -9.74 9.09
CA ASP A 37 20.42 -11.11 9.22
C ASP A 37 19.63 -11.64 8.00
N GLY A 38 19.96 -11.15 6.80
CA GLY A 38 19.28 -11.53 5.56
C GLY A 38 17.98 -10.75 5.29
N GLU A 39 17.65 -9.74 6.08
CA GLU A 39 16.51 -8.84 5.89
C GLU A 39 16.96 -7.49 5.32
N LEU A 40 16.42 -7.11 4.16
CA LEU A 40 16.59 -5.77 3.59
C LEU A 40 15.45 -4.85 4.07
N LYS A 41 15.76 -3.91 4.96
CA LYS A 41 14.84 -2.87 5.44
C LYS A 41 15.06 -1.57 4.66
N ILE A 42 14.00 -1.05 4.06
CA ILE A 42 14.00 0.21 3.31
C ILE A 42 13.07 1.20 4.01
N SER A 43 13.59 2.34 4.42
CA SER A 43 12.83 3.39 5.12
C SER A 43 12.70 4.64 4.23
N VAL A 44 11.45 4.99 3.93
CA VAL A 44 11.09 6.18 3.14
C VAL A 44 10.32 7.12 4.04
N LYS A 45 10.89 8.31 4.29
CA LYS A 45 10.21 9.34 5.10
C LYS A 45 9.13 10.03 4.29
N ARG A 46 8.18 10.64 4.99
CA ARG A 46 7.19 11.54 4.39
C ARG A 46 7.66 12.96 4.57
N MET A 47 7.54 13.77 3.52
CA MET A 47 7.75 15.20 3.61
C MET A 47 6.71 15.83 4.54
N ALA A 48 7.16 16.80 5.33
CA ALA A 48 6.28 17.58 6.18
C ALA A 48 5.24 18.31 5.31
N HIS A 49 3.98 18.17 5.69
CA HIS A 49 2.88 18.93 5.10
C HIS A 49 1.91 19.29 6.20
N GLU A 50 1.25 20.43 6.05
CA GLU A 50 0.16 20.81 6.93
C GLU A 50 -0.93 19.73 6.87
N ARG A 51 -1.38 19.28 8.04
CA ARG A 51 -2.51 18.37 8.13
C ARG A 51 -3.75 19.14 7.68
N LYS A 52 -4.21 18.84 6.46
CA LYS A 52 -5.48 19.37 5.97
C LYS A 52 -6.59 18.83 6.87
N GLN A 53 -7.43 19.72 7.39
CA GLN A 53 -8.64 19.33 8.10
C GLN A 53 -9.59 18.63 7.12
N SER A 54 -10.28 17.59 7.62
CA SER A 54 -11.29 16.89 6.83
C SER A 54 -12.39 17.86 6.42
N LYS A 55 -12.76 17.87 5.14
CA LYS A 55 -13.94 18.58 4.66
C LYS A 55 -15.12 17.63 4.67
N VAL A 56 -16.22 18.04 5.28
CA VAL A 56 -17.52 17.37 5.10
C VAL A 56 -18.04 17.75 3.71
N ILE A 57 -18.38 16.76 2.90
CA ILE A 57 -18.98 16.97 1.58
C ILE A 57 -20.34 16.27 1.59
N ASP A 58 -21.39 17.06 1.41
CA ASP A 58 -22.75 16.53 1.30
C ASP A 58 -22.94 15.90 -0.08
N ILE A 59 -23.42 14.65 -0.10
CA ILE A 59 -23.81 13.97 -1.34
C ILE A 59 -25.28 14.29 -1.58
N ILE A 60 -25.56 15.20 -2.50
CA ILE A 60 -26.92 15.51 -2.93
C ILE A 60 -27.35 14.44 -3.94
N GLU A 61 -28.42 13.73 -3.64
CA GLU A 61 -29.04 12.79 -4.57
C GLU A 61 -29.66 13.58 -5.72
N GLN A 62 -28.94 13.74 -6.84
CA GLN A 62 -29.59 14.14 -8.09
C GLN A 62 -30.45 12.96 -8.53
N GLY A 63 -31.74 13.04 -8.24
CA GLY A 63 -32.71 11.98 -8.46
C GLY A 63 -32.63 11.41 -9.87
N ARG A 64 -32.21 10.15 -9.98
CA ARG A 64 -32.81 9.26 -10.97
C ARG A 64 -34.12 8.79 -10.34
N SER A 65 -35.21 9.38 -10.82
CA SER A 65 -36.57 8.92 -10.55
C SER A 65 -36.65 7.41 -10.79
N SER A 66 -36.81 6.64 -9.73
CA SER A 66 -37.36 5.29 -9.80
C SER A 66 -38.22 5.10 -8.57
N ASP A 67 -39.50 4.92 -8.83
CA ASP A 67 -40.59 4.98 -7.88
C ASP A 67 -40.52 3.90 -6.78
N ASP A 68 -41.10 4.27 -5.63
CA ASP A 68 -41.73 3.43 -4.61
C ASP A 68 -40.94 2.32 -3.88
N VAL A 69 -40.47 2.62 -2.66
CA VAL A 69 -40.63 1.72 -1.49
C VAL A 69 -40.84 2.58 -0.23
N LYS A 70 -42.06 2.57 0.31
CA LYS A 70 -42.36 3.08 1.66
C LYS A 70 -41.96 2.04 2.70
N THR A 71 -41.00 2.38 3.57
CA THR A 71 -40.75 1.62 4.81
C THR A 71 -41.12 2.47 6.02
N ILE A 72 -41.97 1.88 6.83
CA ILE A 72 -42.62 2.36 8.06
C ILE A 72 -41.57 2.51 9.17
N LYS A 73 -41.52 3.67 9.84
CA LYS A 73 -40.65 3.90 11.00
C LYS A 73 -41.19 3.12 12.21
N ALA A 74 -40.34 2.32 12.85
CA ALA A 74 -40.56 1.81 14.21
C ALA A 74 -39.74 2.64 15.20
N THR A 75 -40.40 3.09 16.26
CA THR A 75 -39.86 3.87 17.38
C THR A 75 -39.41 2.92 18.49
N ALA A 76 -38.24 3.17 19.07
CA ALA A 76 -37.88 2.80 20.44
C ALA A 76 -36.97 3.89 21.01
#